data_AF-A0A9X0L2U2-F1
#
_entry.id   AF-A0A9X0L2U2-F1
#
_cell.length_a   1.000
_cell.length_b   1.000
_cell.length_c   1.000
_cell.angle_alpha   90.00
_cell.angle_beta   90.00
_cell.angle_gamma   90.00
#
_symmetry.space_group_name_H-M   'P 1'
#
loop_
_entity.id
_entity.type
_entity.pdbx_description
1 polymer ?
#
loop_
_entity_poly.entity_id
_entity_poly.type
_entity_poly.pdbx_seq_one_letter_code
_entity_poly.pdbx_strand_id
1 'polypeptide(L)'
;MLCFSFRCCLLVVLCWVASAHSCLAQQGFPLYYRYLALVGKADSAAAAKQYTNAAALYGQAARARIEKAIELPRADDHVKAARAWATARQPDSAFNHLGSAVRLGFTEATQLRQDATLAPLHSDKRWQPLLAHTERSRQQAEHQAKLVAERTTYAGPSPEIVFTPPQPYLRQFLYNDSLPFVSVNHGNFRLYFRGNSFTAAHLAEAKQLLGEALTRSLTLLQHKAYRKDINVVFVDSKAELQALTGFSVAGGFALPGYDALFLVHSGTRRLQARHELFHLVANELWGVTNSRLLNEGAAVYADNECLYPNAVYGIAAYMLQHQKARPVAELVNNFDAAARHGEVAAYLQSAALVRYLYEQYGPEKLQHLWKAGFGEFQRIYGRSLSQFEREWRAYIRKVPAPANLDWEKLQKEGCG
;
A
#
# COMPACT_ATOMS: atom_id res chain seq x y z
N MET A 1 61.52 -31.84 -42.14
CA MET A 1 62.38 -31.03 -41.25
C MET A 1 62.33 -29.60 -41.79
N LEU A 2 62.27 -28.61 -40.88
CA LEU A 2 62.18 -27.15 -41.09
C LEU A 2 60.78 -26.52 -41.30
N CYS A 3 60.49 -25.67 -40.31
CA CYS A 3 59.59 -24.54 -40.18
C CYS A 3 58.96 -23.94 -41.45
N PHE A 4 57.71 -23.47 -41.33
CA PHE A 4 57.39 -22.07 -41.62
C PHE A 4 56.13 -21.62 -40.83
N SER A 5 56.27 -20.46 -40.21
CA SER A 5 55.26 -19.70 -39.48
C SER A 5 54.25 -19.06 -40.44
N PHE A 6 52.97 -18.96 -40.05
CA PHE A 6 52.13 -17.77 -40.31
C PHE A 6 50.81 -17.80 -39.54
N ARG A 7 50.32 -16.59 -39.20
CA ARG A 7 48.97 -16.18 -38.71
C ARG A 7 48.72 -16.27 -37.20
N CYS A 8 47.93 -15.38 -36.61
CA CYS A 8 47.53 -13.98 -36.84
C CYS A 8 46.68 -13.64 -35.61
N CYS A 9 46.81 -12.40 -35.13
CA CYS A 9 46.06 -11.76 -34.05
C CYS A 9 44.60 -12.22 -33.85
N LEU A 10 44.26 -12.65 -32.64
CA LEU A 10 42.96 -12.39 -32.01
C LEU A 10 43.06 -12.71 -30.51
N LEU A 11 42.90 -11.72 -29.63
CA LEU A 11 41.90 -11.77 -28.55
C LEU A 11 41.94 -10.51 -27.69
N VAL A 12 40.82 -9.81 -27.79
CA VAL A 12 40.44 -8.59 -27.09
C VAL A 12 40.09 -8.93 -25.64
N VAL A 13 40.59 -8.05 -24.78
CA VAL A 13 40.31 -7.80 -23.36
C VAL A 13 38.90 -8.23 -22.89
N LEU A 14 38.86 -9.17 -21.95
CA LEU A 14 37.72 -9.48 -21.10
C LEU A 14 37.65 -8.46 -19.94
N CYS A 15 36.82 -7.43 -20.09
CA CYS A 15 36.33 -6.61 -18.97
C CYS A 15 34.88 -7.02 -18.68
N TRP A 16 34.69 -7.97 -17.77
CA TRP A 16 33.40 -8.17 -17.11
C TRP A 16 33.26 -7.15 -15.99
N VAL A 17 32.67 -6.01 -16.30
CA VAL A 17 32.09 -5.12 -15.29
C VAL A 17 30.77 -5.76 -14.86
N ALA A 18 30.76 -6.32 -13.66
CA ALA A 18 29.54 -6.61 -12.94
C ALA A 18 28.86 -5.29 -12.55
N SER A 19 28.15 -4.67 -13.50
CA SER A 19 27.16 -3.64 -13.20
C SER A 19 25.91 -4.34 -12.69
N ALA A 20 25.89 -4.60 -11.37
CA ALA A 20 24.66 -4.76 -10.64
C ALA A 20 23.86 -3.47 -10.83
N HIS A 21 22.94 -3.51 -11.80
CA HIS A 21 21.97 -2.45 -11.99
C HIS A 21 21.10 -2.47 -10.74
N SER A 22 21.28 -1.45 -9.90
CA SER A 22 20.30 -1.06 -8.91
C SER A 22 19.04 -0.64 -9.66
N CYS A 23 18.21 -1.62 -10.05
CA CYS A 23 16.82 -1.34 -10.38
C CYS A 23 16.24 -0.66 -9.15
N LEU A 24 15.93 0.62 -9.29
CA LEU A 24 15.15 1.43 -8.36
C LEU A 24 13.70 0.93 -8.38
N ALA A 25 13.46 -0.35 -8.14
CA ALA A 25 12.19 -0.78 -7.62
C ALA A 25 11.97 0.03 -6.35
N GLN A 26 10.77 0.57 -6.14
CA GLN A 26 10.34 0.83 -4.76
C GLN A 26 10.71 -0.42 -3.95
N GLN A 27 11.68 -0.31 -3.03
CA GLN A 27 11.91 -1.38 -2.05
C GLN A 27 10.68 -1.34 -1.15
N GLY A 28 9.57 -1.95 -1.58
CA GLY A 28 8.23 -1.69 -1.08
C GLY A 28 8.13 -1.81 0.43
N PHE A 29 7.85 -3.02 0.92
CA PHE A 29 7.75 -3.30 2.35
C PHE A 29 8.68 -4.46 2.71
N PRO A 30 10.00 -4.32 2.58
CA PRO A 30 10.94 -5.43 2.72
C PRO A 30 10.85 -6.11 4.09
N LEU A 31 10.58 -5.36 5.17
CA LEU A 31 10.42 -5.94 6.49
C LEU A 31 9.06 -6.62 6.64
N TYR A 32 7.99 -6.02 6.11
CA TYR A 32 6.69 -6.67 6.03
C TYR A 32 6.71 -7.97 5.21
N TYR A 33 7.38 -8.01 4.06
CA TYR A 33 7.51 -9.23 3.26
C TYR A 33 8.33 -10.31 3.99
N ARG A 34 9.34 -9.90 4.76
CA ARG A 34 10.05 -10.82 5.65
C ARG A 34 9.13 -11.37 6.74
N TYR A 35 8.26 -10.53 7.31
CA TYR A 35 7.23 -10.95 8.24
C TYR A 35 6.27 -11.97 7.59
N LEU A 36 5.73 -11.68 6.40
CA LEU A 36 4.86 -12.62 5.67
C LEU A 36 5.55 -13.95 5.40
N ALA A 37 6.85 -13.93 5.04
CA ALA A 37 7.63 -15.14 4.83
C ALA A 37 7.80 -15.96 6.14
N LEU A 38 7.91 -15.31 7.30
CA LEU A 38 7.93 -16.01 8.59
C LEU A 38 6.59 -16.66 8.90
N VAL A 39 5.48 -15.93 8.70
CA VAL A 39 4.12 -16.45 8.90
C VAL A 39 3.86 -17.65 7.97
N GLY A 40 4.16 -17.53 6.68
CA GLY A 40 3.97 -18.63 5.72
C GLY A 40 4.81 -19.88 6.05
N LYS A 41 6.04 -19.71 6.56
CA LYS A 41 6.84 -20.83 7.08
C LYS A 41 6.23 -21.44 8.33
N ALA A 42 5.69 -20.62 9.24
CA ALA A 42 5.03 -21.09 10.46
C ALA A 42 3.76 -21.89 10.12
N ASP A 43 2.93 -21.39 9.22
CA ASP A 43 1.74 -22.07 8.72
C ASP A 43 2.10 -23.42 8.09
N SER A 44 3.15 -23.46 7.26
CA SER A 44 3.65 -24.69 6.64
C SER A 44 4.13 -25.72 7.69
N ALA A 45 4.88 -25.27 8.70
CA ALA A 45 5.33 -26.12 9.79
C ALA A 45 4.16 -26.65 10.64
N ALA A 46 3.14 -25.83 10.88
CA ALA A 46 1.94 -26.23 11.62
C ALA A 46 1.15 -27.30 10.84
N ALA A 47 0.98 -27.12 9.53
CA ALA A 47 0.34 -28.10 8.65
C ALA A 47 1.10 -29.44 8.64
N ALA A 48 2.44 -29.38 8.70
CA ALA A 48 3.32 -30.55 8.83
C ALA A 48 3.38 -31.13 10.26
N LYS A 49 2.55 -30.64 11.21
CA LYS A 49 2.52 -31.03 12.63
C LYS A 49 3.83 -30.81 13.39
N GLN A 50 4.70 -29.94 12.89
CA GLN A 50 5.95 -29.54 13.54
C GLN A 50 5.69 -28.40 14.54
N TYR A 51 4.88 -28.66 15.56
CA TYR A 51 4.29 -27.61 16.40
C TYR A 51 5.31 -26.75 17.16
N THR A 52 6.40 -27.33 17.66
CA THR A 52 7.51 -26.57 18.29
C THR A 52 8.15 -25.58 17.31
N ASN A 53 8.39 -26.01 16.07
CA ASN A 53 8.97 -25.18 15.02
C ASN A 53 7.99 -24.07 14.59
N ALA A 54 6.72 -24.43 14.36
CA ALA A 54 5.66 -23.48 14.05
C ALA A 54 5.53 -22.41 15.14
N ALA A 55 5.52 -22.81 16.41
CA ALA A 55 5.42 -21.89 17.54
C ALA A 55 6.61 -20.92 17.61
N ALA A 56 7.84 -21.40 17.37
CA ALA A 56 9.02 -20.57 17.31
C ALA A 56 8.96 -19.55 16.15
N LEU A 57 8.50 -19.97 14.97
CA LEU A 57 8.37 -19.11 13.79
C LEU A 57 7.27 -18.04 13.97
N TYR A 58 6.09 -18.39 14.49
CA TYR A 58 5.08 -17.39 14.86
C TYR A 58 5.60 -16.43 15.93
N GLY A 59 6.35 -16.93 16.92
CA GLY A 59 6.98 -16.09 17.93
C GLY A 59 8.03 -15.12 17.36
N GLN A 60 8.75 -15.51 16.32
CA GLN A 60 9.63 -14.62 15.56
C GLN A 60 8.83 -13.59 14.76
N ALA A 61 7.75 -14.01 14.09
CA ALA A 61 6.88 -13.13 13.32
C ALA A 61 6.24 -12.04 14.20
N ALA A 62 5.70 -12.42 15.37
CA ALA A 62 5.09 -11.49 16.32
C ALA A 62 6.07 -10.42 16.84
N ARG A 63 7.37 -10.75 16.89
CA ARG A 63 8.46 -9.85 17.32
C ARG A 63 9.19 -9.17 16.16
N ALA A 64 8.82 -9.46 14.91
CA ALA A 64 9.50 -8.90 13.75
C ALA A 64 9.42 -7.37 13.79
N ARG A 65 10.54 -6.70 13.51
CA ARG A 65 10.53 -5.27 13.21
C ARG A 65 9.95 -5.12 11.81
N ILE A 66 9.01 -4.21 11.68
CA ILE A 66 8.44 -3.80 10.41
C ILE A 66 8.50 -2.28 10.30
N GLU A 67 8.18 -1.79 9.12
CA GLU A 67 7.99 -0.37 8.88
C GLU A 67 6.91 0.19 9.83
N LYS A 68 7.16 1.37 10.44
CA LYS A 68 6.29 1.93 11.50
C LYS A 68 4.87 2.22 11.01
N ALA A 69 4.73 2.51 9.72
CA ALA A 69 3.47 2.80 9.06
C ALA A 69 2.64 1.55 8.67
N ILE A 70 3.03 0.33 9.10
CA ILE A 70 2.20 -0.88 9.02
C ILE A 70 1.77 -1.31 10.42
N GLU A 71 0.47 -1.55 10.60
CA GLU A 71 -0.02 -2.31 11.73
C GLU A 71 0.03 -3.81 11.41
N LEU A 72 0.58 -4.60 12.33
CA LEU A 72 0.55 -6.05 12.24
C LEU A 72 -0.42 -6.63 13.25
N PRO A 73 -1.06 -7.76 12.94
CA PRO A 73 -1.85 -8.53 13.90
C PRO A 73 -0.94 -9.30 14.89
N ARG A 74 -0.03 -8.59 15.58
CA ARG A 74 0.97 -9.20 16.48
C ARG A 74 0.32 -10.00 17.61
N ALA A 75 -0.80 -9.50 18.11
CA ALA A 75 -1.64 -10.19 19.08
C ALA A 75 -2.07 -11.57 18.57
N ASP A 76 -2.57 -11.65 17.32
CA ASP A 76 -2.99 -12.91 16.71
C ASP A 76 -1.83 -13.86 16.45
N ASP A 77 -0.66 -13.36 16.03
CA ASP A 77 0.53 -14.19 15.86
C ASP A 77 1.02 -14.77 17.19
N HIS A 78 0.90 -14.01 18.29
CA HIS A 78 1.12 -14.55 19.63
C HIS A 78 0.08 -15.63 20.00
N VAL A 79 -1.19 -15.46 19.63
CA VAL A 79 -2.21 -16.50 19.83
C VAL A 79 -1.90 -17.75 19.01
N LYS A 80 -1.51 -17.62 17.72
CA LYS A 80 -1.08 -18.74 16.87
C LYS A 80 0.12 -19.48 17.47
N ALA A 81 1.12 -18.74 17.96
CA ALA A 81 2.26 -19.33 18.67
C ALA A 81 1.82 -20.08 19.93
N ALA A 82 0.88 -19.53 20.71
CA ALA A 82 0.36 -20.18 21.91
C ALA A 82 -0.37 -21.48 21.61
N ARG A 83 -1.22 -21.50 20.57
CA ARG A 83 -1.92 -22.71 20.08
C ARG A 83 -0.92 -23.82 19.73
N ALA A 84 0.13 -23.46 19.00
CA ALA A 84 1.19 -24.40 18.61
C ALA A 84 1.96 -24.92 19.84
N TRP A 85 2.30 -24.06 20.82
CA TRP A 85 2.94 -24.49 22.07
C TRP A 85 2.04 -25.38 22.94
N ALA A 86 0.75 -25.07 23.05
CA ALA A 86 -0.22 -25.88 23.78
C ALA A 86 -0.34 -27.28 23.17
N THR A 87 -0.41 -27.35 21.83
CA THR A 87 -0.44 -28.62 21.08
C THR A 87 0.84 -29.43 21.27
N ALA A 88 1.99 -28.74 21.37
CA ALA A 88 3.29 -29.35 21.69
C ALA A 88 3.45 -29.74 23.17
N ARG A 89 2.40 -29.59 24.01
CA ARG A 89 2.40 -29.85 25.46
C ARG A 89 3.43 -29.03 26.23
N GLN A 90 3.65 -27.78 25.81
CA GLN A 90 4.53 -26.81 26.47
C GLN A 90 3.70 -25.67 27.07
N PRO A 91 3.04 -25.88 28.23
CA PRO A 91 2.06 -24.93 28.77
C PRO A 91 2.69 -23.59 29.15
N ASP A 92 3.92 -23.57 29.66
CA ASP A 92 4.59 -22.33 30.07
C ASP A 92 4.85 -21.40 28.89
N SER A 93 5.33 -21.95 27.77
CA SER A 93 5.51 -21.20 26.53
C SER A 93 4.17 -20.71 25.98
N ALA A 94 3.13 -21.54 26.02
CA ALA A 94 1.80 -21.15 25.60
C ALA A 94 1.26 -19.96 26.42
N PHE A 95 1.34 -20.02 27.75
CA PHE A 95 0.90 -18.93 28.63
C PHE A 95 1.73 -17.65 28.45
N ASN A 96 3.04 -17.75 28.21
CA ASN A 96 3.87 -16.58 27.92
C ASN A 96 3.40 -15.86 26.64
N HIS A 97 3.06 -16.62 25.61
CA HIS A 97 2.54 -16.08 24.36
C HIS A 97 1.12 -15.51 24.52
N LEU A 98 0.21 -16.19 25.23
CA LEU A 98 -1.13 -15.64 25.52
C LEU A 98 -1.05 -14.36 26.34
N GLY A 99 -0.19 -14.32 27.37
CA GLY A 99 0.02 -13.09 28.15
C GLY A 99 0.57 -11.95 27.30
N SER A 100 1.43 -12.26 26.33
CA SER A 100 1.92 -11.25 25.36
C SER A 100 0.81 -10.78 24.42
N ALA A 101 -0.04 -11.68 23.93
CA ALA A 101 -1.20 -11.31 23.10
C ALA A 101 -2.14 -10.35 23.83
N VAL A 102 -2.49 -10.64 25.08
CA VAL A 102 -3.39 -9.78 25.88
C VAL A 102 -2.76 -8.42 26.17
N ARG A 103 -1.46 -8.36 26.48
CA ARG A 103 -0.73 -7.07 26.62
C ARG A 103 -0.68 -6.26 25.33
N LEU A 104 -0.72 -6.92 24.18
CA LEU A 104 -0.78 -6.30 22.86
C LEU A 104 -2.21 -5.97 22.41
N GLY A 105 -3.20 -6.09 23.30
CA GLY A 105 -4.57 -5.68 23.03
C GLY A 105 -5.47 -6.78 22.46
N PHE A 106 -5.10 -8.06 22.57
CA PHE A 106 -6.03 -9.15 22.25
C PHE A 106 -7.23 -9.15 23.21
N THR A 107 -8.46 -9.15 22.67
CA THR A 107 -9.70 -8.99 23.44
C THR A 107 -10.69 -10.17 23.33
N GLU A 108 -10.41 -11.18 22.50
CA GLU A 108 -11.37 -12.24 22.18
C GLU A 108 -11.37 -13.39 23.21
N ALA A 109 -11.81 -13.12 24.44
CA ALA A 109 -11.86 -14.11 25.52
C ALA A 109 -12.73 -15.33 25.17
N THR A 110 -13.83 -15.13 24.44
CA THR A 110 -14.71 -16.21 23.97
C THR A 110 -13.99 -17.13 23.00
N GLN A 111 -13.19 -16.58 22.08
CA GLN A 111 -12.39 -17.36 21.14
C GLN A 111 -11.39 -18.25 21.89
N LEU A 112 -10.70 -17.72 22.92
CA LEU A 112 -9.77 -18.52 23.72
C LEU A 112 -10.47 -19.68 24.45
N ARG A 113 -11.68 -19.46 24.98
CA ARG A 113 -12.45 -20.50 25.69
C ARG A 113 -12.90 -21.64 24.77
N GLN A 114 -13.23 -21.33 23.52
CA GLN A 114 -13.78 -22.29 22.56
C GLN A 114 -12.69 -23.00 21.75
N ASP A 115 -11.44 -22.55 21.86
CA ASP A 115 -10.34 -23.08 21.08
C ASP A 115 -9.91 -24.48 21.56
N ALA A 116 -10.22 -25.50 20.76
CA ALA A 116 -9.88 -26.88 21.08
C ALA A 116 -8.36 -27.12 21.25
N THR A 117 -7.51 -26.32 20.58
CA THR A 117 -6.05 -26.47 20.70
C THR A 117 -5.51 -25.96 22.04
N LEU A 118 -6.27 -25.11 22.73
CA LEU A 118 -5.96 -24.58 24.05
C LEU A 118 -6.62 -25.36 25.19
N ALA A 119 -7.49 -26.33 24.89
CA ALA A 119 -8.16 -27.17 25.88
C ALA A 119 -7.22 -27.78 26.95
N PRO A 120 -6.00 -28.25 26.62
CA PRO A 120 -5.06 -28.74 27.63
C PRO A 120 -4.65 -27.71 28.70
N LEU A 121 -4.82 -26.41 28.42
CA LEU A 121 -4.49 -25.32 29.34
C LEU A 121 -5.64 -24.96 30.27
N HIS A 122 -6.87 -25.40 30.01
CA HIS A 122 -8.07 -24.91 30.71
C HIS A 122 -8.07 -25.23 32.21
N SER A 123 -7.42 -26.32 32.62
CA SER A 123 -7.28 -26.73 34.02
C SER A 123 -6.08 -26.08 34.73
N ASP A 124 -5.21 -25.36 34.02
CA ASP A 124 -4.08 -24.67 34.62
C ASP A 124 -4.56 -23.45 35.42
N LYS A 125 -4.01 -23.25 36.62
CA LYS A 125 -4.36 -22.14 37.52
C LYS A 125 -4.21 -20.75 36.89
N ARG A 126 -3.40 -20.61 35.84
CA ARG A 126 -3.18 -19.35 35.10
C ARG A 126 -4.30 -19.03 34.10
N TRP A 127 -5.12 -20.01 33.73
CA TRP A 127 -6.15 -19.87 32.69
C TRP A 127 -7.25 -18.87 33.06
N GLN A 128 -7.86 -19.02 34.23
CA GLN A 128 -8.94 -18.12 34.67
C GLN A 128 -8.47 -16.66 34.84
N PRO A 129 -7.31 -16.37 35.48
CA PRO A 129 -6.76 -15.02 35.51
C PRO A 129 -6.51 -14.42 34.13
N LEU A 130 -6.00 -15.19 33.18
CA LEU A 130 -5.76 -14.75 31.80
C LEU A 130 -7.07 -14.35 31.11
N LEU A 131 -8.11 -15.19 31.19
CA LEU A 131 -9.42 -14.89 30.60
C LEU A 131 -10.06 -13.66 31.24
N ALA A 132 -9.99 -13.53 32.57
CA ALA A 132 -10.50 -12.36 33.28
C ALA A 132 -9.74 -11.08 32.88
N HIS A 133 -8.42 -11.17 32.63
CA HIS A 133 -7.65 -10.04 32.13
C HIS A 133 -8.06 -9.66 30.70
N THR A 134 -8.20 -10.64 29.81
CA THR A 134 -8.63 -10.45 28.41
C THR A 134 -10.00 -9.76 28.35
N GLU A 135 -10.94 -10.20 29.18
CA GLU A 135 -12.30 -9.65 29.25
C GLU A 135 -12.31 -8.20 29.77
N ARG A 136 -11.52 -7.89 30.80
CA ARG A 136 -11.35 -6.51 31.27
C ARG A 136 -10.74 -5.62 30.19
N SER A 137 -9.74 -6.11 29.46
CA SER A 137 -9.13 -5.38 28.35
C SER A 137 -10.15 -5.10 27.24
N ARG A 138 -11.03 -6.06 26.91
CA ARG A 138 -12.15 -5.88 25.96
C ARG A 138 -13.08 -4.76 26.40
N GLN A 139 -13.57 -4.81 27.64
CA GLN A 139 -14.50 -3.81 28.18
C GLN A 139 -13.87 -2.40 28.20
N GLN A 140 -12.59 -2.30 28.55
CA GLN A 140 -11.85 -1.04 28.50
C GLN A 140 -11.71 -0.52 27.07
N ALA A 141 -11.36 -1.38 26.11
CA ALA A 141 -11.23 -1.02 24.70
C ALA A 141 -12.58 -0.55 24.12
N GLU A 142 -13.67 -1.27 24.38
CA GLU A 142 -15.03 -0.90 23.95
C GLU A 142 -15.48 0.44 24.55
N HIS A 143 -15.22 0.64 25.84
CA HIS A 143 -15.54 1.91 26.50
C HIS A 143 -14.75 3.09 25.91
N GLN A 144 -13.45 2.90 25.66
CA GLN A 144 -12.63 3.94 25.02
C GLN A 144 -13.07 4.21 23.58
N ALA A 145 -13.34 3.16 22.79
CA ALA A 145 -13.85 3.31 21.43
C ALA A 145 -15.18 4.08 21.40
N LYS A 146 -16.08 3.80 22.34
CA LYS A 146 -17.34 4.54 22.50
C LYS A 146 -17.10 6.01 22.83
N LEU A 147 -16.24 6.30 23.82
CA LEU A 147 -15.91 7.69 24.18
C LEU A 147 -15.26 8.46 23.03
N VAL A 148 -14.37 7.82 22.27
CA VAL A 148 -13.79 8.43 21.06
C VAL A 148 -14.89 8.73 20.07
N ALA A 149 -15.71 7.74 19.71
CA ALA A 149 -16.79 7.92 18.75
C ALA A 149 -17.77 9.04 19.15
N GLU A 150 -18.20 9.08 20.42
CA GLU A 150 -19.09 10.13 20.94
C GLU A 150 -18.46 11.53 20.89
N ARG A 151 -17.15 11.64 21.07
CA ARG A 151 -16.44 12.93 21.12
C ARG A 151 -15.91 13.40 19.77
N THR A 152 -15.76 12.49 18.81
CA THR A 152 -15.21 12.80 17.48
C THR A 152 -16.23 12.73 16.35
N THR A 153 -17.45 12.26 16.61
CA THR A 153 -18.52 12.24 15.61
C THR A 153 -19.39 13.49 15.75
N TYR A 154 -19.37 14.34 14.73
CA TYR A 154 -20.33 15.43 14.61
C TYR A 154 -21.55 14.94 13.81
N ALA A 155 -22.70 14.84 14.47
CA ALA A 155 -23.96 14.37 13.86
C ALA A 155 -24.84 15.50 13.30
N GLY A 156 -24.39 16.77 13.37
CA GLY A 156 -25.17 17.90 12.89
C GLY A 156 -25.16 18.02 11.36
N PRO A 157 -26.15 18.71 10.76
CA PRO A 157 -26.28 18.86 9.31
C PRO A 157 -25.26 19.85 8.70
N SER A 158 -24.10 20.08 9.34
CA SER A 158 -23.19 21.13 8.91
C SER A 158 -22.69 20.88 7.49
N PRO A 159 -22.77 21.88 6.60
CA PRO A 159 -22.11 21.83 5.31
C PRO A 159 -20.57 21.98 5.44
N GLU A 160 -20.07 22.29 6.64
CA GLU A 160 -18.65 22.54 6.90
C GLU A 160 -17.84 21.24 7.02
N ILE A 161 -16.54 21.37 6.78
CA ILE A 161 -15.58 20.30 7.04
C ILE A 161 -15.31 20.24 8.55
N VAL A 162 -15.62 19.11 9.16
CA VAL A 162 -15.34 18.85 10.56
C VAL A 162 -13.92 18.29 10.69
N PHE A 163 -13.05 19.04 11.36
CA PHE A 163 -11.68 18.62 11.63
C PHE A 163 -11.59 17.81 12.91
N THR A 164 -11.40 16.51 12.77
CA THR A 164 -11.22 15.62 13.91
C THR A 164 -9.78 15.69 14.44
N PRO A 165 -9.55 15.42 15.75
CA PRO A 165 -8.20 15.21 16.25
C PRO A 165 -7.56 14.01 15.55
N PRO A 166 -6.26 14.04 15.20
CA PRO A 166 -5.59 12.91 14.58
C PRO A 166 -5.78 11.64 15.41
N GLN A 167 -5.98 10.51 14.75
CA GLN A 167 -6.09 9.23 15.44
C GLN A 167 -4.79 8.88 16.19
N PRO A 168 -4.84 8.07 17.26
CA PRO A 168 -3.66 7.69 18.05
C PRO A 168 -2.49 7.18 17.19
N TYR A 169 -2.80 6.40 16.15
CA TYR A 169 -1.80 5.91 15.21
C TYR A 169 -1.07 7.02 14.47
N LEU A 170 -1.79 8.04 13.98
CA LEU A 170 -1.18 9.16 13.27
C LEU A 170 -0.36 10.05 14.21
N ARG A 171 -0.82 10.23 15.46
CA ARG A 171 -0.14 11.03 16.48
C ARG A 171 1.30 10.58 16.74
N GLN A 172 1.59 9.28 16.60
CA GLN A 172 2.96 8.76 16.78
C GLN A 172 3.97 9.36 15.78
N PHE A 173 3.49 9.82 14.62
CA PHE A 173 4.32 10.49 13.62
C PHE A 173 4.33 12.00 13.85
N LEU A 174 3.17 12.59 14.13
CA LEU A 174 3.01 14.04 14.27
C LEU A 174 3.70 14.62 15.51
N TYR A 175 3.78 13.84 16.59
CA TYR A 175 4.40 14.24 17.86
C TYR A 175 5.76 13.57 18.06
N ASN A 176 6.45 13.27 16.96
CA ASN A 176 7.81 12.79 17.01
C ASN A 176 8.79 13.96 17.15
N ASP A 177 9.43 14.09 18.32
CA ASP A 177 10.36 15.19 18.63
C ASP A 177 11.58 15.28 17.69
N SER A 178 11.88 14.20 16.95
CA SER A 178 12.97 14.23 15.96
C SER A 178 12.64 15.05 14.71
N LEU A 179 11.35 15.30 14.44
CA LEU A 179 10.86 16.05 13.28
C LEU A 179 9.66 16.92 13.72
N PRO A 180 9.91 18.10 14.32
CA PRO A 180 8.84 18.95 14.83
C PRO A 180 8.02 19.55 13.67
N PHE A 181 6.72 19.27 13.66
CA PHE A 181 5.78 19.79 12.69
C PHE A 181 5.06 21.04 13.22
N VAL A 182 4.89 22.03 12.35
CA VAL A 182 3.83 23.05 12.47
C VAL A 182 2.62 22.60 11.67
N SER A 183 1.44 23.19 11.93
CA SER A 183 0.24 22.85 11.16
C SER A 183 -0.62 24.05 10.79
N VAL A 184 -1.28 23.96 9.62
CA VAL A 184 -2.30 24.91 9.16
C VAL A 184 -3.48 24.16 8.54
N ASN A 185 -4.68 24.73 8.61
CA ASN A 185 -5.85 24.20 7.91
C ASN A 185 -6.02 24.89 6.54
N HIS A 186 -6.53 24.15 5.56
CA HIS A 186 -6.92 24.64 4.25
C HIS A 186 -7.99 23.74 3.62
N GLY A 187 -9.22 24.23 3.43
CA GLY A 187 -10.31 23.41 2.88
C GLY A 187 -10.55 22.16 3.71
N ASN A 188 -10.43 20.98 3.09
CA ASN A 188 -10.52 19.68 3.75
C ASN A 188 -9.25 19.26 4.49
N PHE A 189 -8.17 20.03 4.41
CA PHE A 189 -6.84 19.55 4.77
C PHE A 189 -6.31 20.19 6.04
N ARG A 190 -5.70 19.37 6.90
CA ARG A 190 -4.78 19.81 7.95
C ARG A 190 -3.37 19.44 7.52
N LEU A 191 -2.58 20.46 7.22
CA LEU A 191 -1.24 20.29 6.65
C LEU A 191 -0.22 20.35 7.78
N TYR A 192 0.63 19.32 7.88
CA TYR A 192 1.75 19.22 8.80
C TYR A 192 3.06 19.31 8.02
N PHE A 193 3.95 20.21 8.40
CA PHE A 193 5.25 20.41 7.73
C PHE A 193 6.26 21.05 8.71
N ARG A 194 7.56 20.96 8.44
CA ARG A 194 8.57 21.66 9.27
C ARG A 194 8.58 23.15 8.93
N GLY A 195 8.75 24.03 9.91
CA GLY A 195 8.68 25.49 9.70
C GLY A 195 9.74 26.06 8.74
N ASN A 196 10.82 25.33 8.49
CA ASN A 196 11.90 25.68 7.57
C ASN A 196 12.01 24.72 6.36
N SER A 197 10.94 23.97 6.07
CA SER A 197 10.90 22.99 4.97
C SER A 197 10.72 23.64 3.60
N PHE A 198 10.89 22.86 2.53
CA PHE A 198 10.51 23.27 1.18
C PHE A 198 9.02 23.60 1.12
N THR A 199 8.19 22.82 1.81
CA THR A 199 6.74 23.06 1.93
C THR A 199 6.43 24.40 2.60
N ALA A 200 7.17 24.78 3.64
CA ALA A 200 6.96 26.07 4.30
C ALA A 200 7.14 27.24 3.31
N ALA A 201 8.15 27.16 2.45
CA ALA A 201 8.42 28.17 1.42
C ALA A 201 7.40 28.14 0.24
N HIS A 202 6.76 26.99 -0.01
CA HIS A 202 5.85 26.76 -1.15
C HIS A 202 4.43 26.38 -0.70
N LEU A 203 4.00 26.90 0.46
CA LEU A 203 2.74 26.49 1.10
C LEU A 203 1.50 26.83 0.26
N ALA A 204 1.53 27.96 -0.45
CA ALA A 204 0.42 28.36 -1.33
C ALA A 204 0.25 27.40 -2.51
N GLU A 205 1.35 27.01 -3.14
CA GLU A 205 1.37 26.02 -4.23
C GLU A 205 0.88 24.66 -3.74
N ALA A 206 1.39 24.17 -2.60
CA ALA A 206 0.96 22.90 -2.02
C ALA A 206 -0.55 22.88 -1.72
N LYS A 207 -1.11 23.98 -1.21
CA LYS A 207 -2.55 24.14 -0.96
C LYS A 207 -3.35 24.05 -2.26
N GLN A 208 -2.92 24.77 -3.30
CA GLN A 208 -3.56 24.75 -4.61
C GLN A 208 -3.57 23.32 -5.20
N LEU A 209 -2.41 22.66 -5.22
CA LEU A 209 -2.28 21.31 -5.77
C LEU A 209 -3.16 20.27 -5.04
N LEU A 210 -3.30 20.39 -3.71
CA LEU A 210 -4.21 19.55 -2.94
C LEU A 210 -5.68 19.81 -3.27
N GLY A 211 -6.08 21.08 -3.42
CA GLY A 211 -7.44 21.43 -3.83
C GLY A 211 -7.80 20.92 -5.22
N GLU A 212 -6.88 21.04 -6.17
CA GLU A 212 -6.99 20.47 -7.52
C GLU A 212 -7.09 18.95 -7.48
N ALA A 213 -6.24 18.29 -6.70
CA ALA A 213 -6.24 16.84 -6.52
C ALA A 213 -7.56 16.32 -5.96
N LEU A 214 -8.15 17.01 -4.98
CA LEU A 214 -9.43 16.62 -4.40
C LEU A 214 -10.55 16.78 -5.43
N THR A 215 -10.59 17.91 -6.11
CA THR A 215 -11.57 18.22 -7.16
C THR A 215 -11.51 17.17 -8.28
N ARG A 216 -10.30 16.82 -8.72
CA ARG A 216 -10.06 15.79 -9.73
C ARG A 216 -10.58 14.42 -9.26
N SER A 217 -10.25 14.03 -8.04
CA SER A 217 -10.71 12.76 -7.46
C SER A 217 -12.23 12.69 -7.36
N LEU A 218 -12.87 13.73 -6.83
CA LEU A 218 -14.33 13.82 -6.74
C LEU A 218 -15.02 13.76 -8.10
N THR A 219 -14.45 14.44 -9.10
CA THR A 219 -14.96 14.41 -10.48
C THR A 219 -14.92 13.00 -11.07
N LEU A 220 -13.79 12.30 -10.93
CA LEU A 220 -13.66 10.91 -11.39
C LEU A 220 -14.58 9.95 -10.64
N LEU A 221 -14.77 10.19 -9.35
CA LEU A 221 -15.60 9.30 -8.52
C LEU A 221 -17.10 9.62 -8.64
N GLN A 222 -17.48 10.66 -9.39
CA GLN A 222 -18.84 11.20 -9.51
C GLN A 222 -19.47 11.63 -8.17
N HIS A 223 -18.65 12.18 -7.27
CA HIS A 223 -19.13 12.75 -6.00
C HIS A 223 -19.02 14.27 -6.01
N LYS A 224 -20.01 14.95 -5.43
CA LYS A 224 -20.06 16.42 -5.40
C LYS A 224 -19.20 17.04 -4.31
N ALA A 225 -18.95 16.31 -3.23
CA ALA A 225 -18.25 16.84 -2.07
C ALA A 225 -17.57 15.71 -1.28
N TYR A 226 -16.45 16.05 -0.65
CA TYR A 226 -15.81 15.25 0.38
C TYR A 226 -15.98 15.99 1.72
N ARG A 227 -16.50 15.32 2.75
CA ARG A 227 -16.90 16.00 4.01
C ARG A 227 -16.04 15.66 5.22
N LYS A 228 -15.03 14.81 5.04
CA LYS A 228 -14.05 14.49 6.10
C LYS A 228 -12.85 15.42 6.00
N ASP A 229 -12.21 15.65 7.13
CA ASP A 229 -10.87 16.21 7.16
C ASP A 229 -9.84 15.19 6.67
N ILE A 230 -8.70 15.71 6.19
CA ILE A 230 -7.60 14.93 5.66
C ILE A 230 -6.31 15.49 6.25
N ASN A 231 -5.56 14.65 6.95
CA ASN A 231 -4.28 15.01 7.53
C ASN A 231 -3.17 14.77 6.49
N VAL A 232 -2.45 15.81 6.10
CA VAL A 232 -1.36 15.72 5.11
C VAL A 232 -0.04 16.02 5.79
N VAL A 233 0.86 15.04 5.84
CA VAL A 233 2.20 15.18 6.42
C VAL A 233 3.20 15.34 5.28
N PHE A 234 3.85 16.50 5.24
CA PHE A 234 4.90 16.81 4.28
C PHE A 234 6.29 16.59 4.88
N VAL A 235 7.17 16.00 4.08
CA VAL A 235 8.61 15.87 4.36
C VAL A 235 9.41 16.30 3.12
N ASP A 236 10.67 16.68 3.30
CA ASP A 236 11.47 17.26 2.20
C ASP A 236 12.20 16.20 1.37
N SER A 237 12.24 14.95 1.84
CA SER A 237 12.94 13.89 1.13
C SER A 237 12.38 12.49 1.41
N LYS A 238 12.66 11.56 0.48
CA LYS A 238 12.44 10.12 0.69
C LYS A 238 13.13 9.60 1.96
N ALA A 239 14.33 10.10 2.26
CA ALA A 239 15.09 9.67 3.43
C ALA A 239 14.41 10.11 4.74
N GLU A 240 13.89 11.34 4.77
CA GLU A 240 13.10 11.85 5.90
C GLU A 240 11.79 11.07 6.06
N LEU A 241 11.09 10.78 4.95
CA LEU A 241 9.90 9.93 4.96
C LEU A 241 10.20 8.57 5.57
N GLN A 242 11.30 7.93 5.16
CA GLN A 242 11.73 6.64 5.66
C GLN A 242 12.14 6.69 7.14
N ALA A 243 12.80 7.75 7.59
CA ALA A 243 13.13 7.92 9.01
C ALA A 243 11.87 8.05 9.88
N LEU A 244 10.88 8.82 9.39
CA LEU A 244 9.61 9.06 10.07
C LEU A 244 8.75 7.78 10.13
N THR A 245 8.56 7.12 8.98
CA THR A 245 7.53 6.09 8.78
C THR A 245 8.09 4.67 8.64
N GLY A 246 9.39 4.53 8.36
CA GLY A 246 10.00 3.27 7.95
C GLY A 246 9.79 2.93 6.46
N PHE A 247 8.94 3.65 5.73
CA PHE A 247 8.66 3.38 4.31
C PHE A 247 9.69 4.01 3.38
N SER A 248 10.17 3.24 2.41
CA SER A 248 11.08 3.72 1.37
C SER A 248 10.36 3.98 0.05
N VAL A 249 9.34 4.82 0.08
CA VAL A 249 8.56 5.23 -1.12
C VAL A 249 9.09 6.53 -1.71
N ALA A 250 8.96 6.69 -3.03
CA ALA A 250 9.51 7.84 -3.73
C ALA A 250 8.66 9.11 -3.48
N GLY A 251 7.39 9.10 -3.86
CA GLY A 251 6.55 10.30 -3.83
C GLY A 251 5.76 10.48 -2.54
N GLY A 252 5.14 9.41 -2.05
CA GLY A 252 4.27 9.47 -0.88
C GLY A 252 3.53 8.16 -0.70
N PHE A 253 2.59 8.15 0.24
CA PHE A 253 1.61 7.08 0.41
C PHE A 253 0.37 7.61 1.14
N ALA A 254 -0.78 7.00 0.86
CA ALA A 254 -2.03 7.23 1.58
C ALA A 254 -2.30 6.16 2.64
N LEU A 255 -3.00 6.57 3.69
CA LEU A 255 -3.51 5.73 4.77
C LEU A 255 -5.02 6.00 4.93
N PRO A 256 -5.88 5.39 4.09
CA PRO A 256 -7.31 5.71 4.07
C PRO A 256 -8.00 5.57 5.44
N GLY A 257 -7.75 4.47 6.17
CA GLY A 257 -8.35 4.23 7.49
C GLY A 257 -7.93 5.21 8.60
N TYR A 258 -6.95 6.08 8.33
CA TYR A 258 -6.48 7.12 9.26
C TYR A 258 -6.70 8.54 8.71
N ASP A 259 -7.43 8.67 7.60
CA ASP A 259 -7.67 9.94 6.90
C ASP A 259 -6.36 10.73 6.67
N ALA A 260 -5.28 10.03 6.27
CA ALA A 260 -3.94 10.59 6.24
C ALA A 260 -3.19 10.35 4.93
N LEU A 261 -2.38 11.33 4.53
CA LEU A 261 -1.39 11.25 3.46
C LEU A 261 -0.01 11.61 4.01
N PHE A 262 1.01 10.91 3.52
CA PHE A 262 2.39 11.34 3.65
C PHE A 262 2.94 11.66 2.27
N LEU A 263 3.43 12.87 2.08
CA LEU A 263 3.91 13.35 0.79
C LEU A 263 5.33 13.88 0.92
N VAL A 264 6.19 13.50 -0.01
CA VAL A 264 7.48 14.17 -0.19
C VAL A 264 7.26 15.39 -1.08
N HIS A 265 7.59 16.57 -0.56
CA HIS A 265 7.48 17.83 -1.27
C HIS A 265 8.85 18.51 -1.29
N SER A 266 9.42 18.58 -2.49
CA SER A 266 10.81 19.00 -2.69
C SER A 266 10.95 19.65 -4.07
N GLY A 267 11.89 20.56 -4.25
CA GLY A 267 12.15 21.19 -5.55
C GLY A 267 12.74 20.27 -6.63
N THR A 268 12.98 18.99 -6.32
CA THR A 268 13.57 18.03 -7.27
C THR A 268 12.56 17.09 -7.91
N ARG A 269 11.31 17.08 -7.43
CA ARG A 269 10.26 16.14 -7.86
C ARG A 269 8.88 16.74 -7.74
N ARG A 270 7.98 16.35 -8.63
CA ARG A 270 6.58 16.76 -8.62
C ARG A 270 5.83 16.13 -7.45
N LEU A 271 5.02 16.95 -6.79
CA LEU A 271 4.17 16.49 -5.70
C LEU A 271 3.12 15.49 -6.20
N GLN A 272 3.15 14.26 -5.68
CA GLN A 272 2.25 13.17 -6.08
C GLN A 272 0.85 13.24 -5.43
N ALA A 273 0.35 14.46 -5.17
CA ALA A 273 -0.89 14.69 -4.43
C ALA A 273 -2.11 14.05 -5.12
N ARG A 274 -2.20 14.10 -6.45
CA ARG A 274 -3.32 13.51 -7.20
C ARG A 274 -3.39 12.00 -7.06
N HIS A 275 -2.23 11.33 -7.13
CA HIS A 275 -2.13 9.87 -7.00
C HIS A 275 -2.54 9.43 -5.59
N GLU A 276 -1.89 9.98 -4.56
CA GLU A 276 -2.14 9.55 -3.18
C GLU A 276 -3.52 9.97 -2.66
N LEU A 277 -4.01 11.15 -3.06
CA LEU A 277 -5.33 11.58 -2.63
C LEU A 277 -6.45 10.77 -3.28
N PHE A 278 -6.25 10.31 -4.52
CA PHE A 278 -7.20 9.41 -5.15
C PHE A 278 -7.34 8.11 -4.36
N HIS A 279 -6.22 7.52 -3.91
CA HIS A 279 -6.25 6.32 -3.05
C HIS A 279 -7.13 6.54 -1.83
N LEU A 280 -6.91 7.62 -1.08
CA LEU A 280 -7.71 7.92 0.12
C LEU A 280 -9.19 8.09 -0.23
N VAL A 281 -9.50 9.00 -1.15
CA VAL A 281 -10.89 9.39 -1.45
C VAL A 281 -11.68 8.24 -2.09
N ALA A 282 -11.06 7.44 -2.96
CA ALA A 282 -11.71 6.29 -3.59
C ALA A 282 -12.02 5.19 -2.57
N ASN A 283 -11.08 4.86 -1.67
CA ASN A 283 -11.32 3.84 -0.65
C ASN A 283 -12.41 4.27 0.34
N GLU A 284 -12.53 5.57 0.63
CA GLU A 284 -13.58 6.08 1.50
C GLU A 284 -14.96 6.16 0.83
N LEU A 285 -15.04 6.60 -0.43
CA LEU A 285 -16.32 6.79 -1.12
C LEU A 285 -16.84 5.51 -1.79
N TRP A 286 -15.94 4.71 -2.36
CA TRP A 286 -16.29 3.47 -3.06
C TRP A 286 -16.01 2.21 -2.24
N GLY A 287 -15.38 2.32 -1.07
CA GLY A 287 -14.91 1.17 -0.29
C GLY A 287 -13.57 0.63 -0.78
N VAL A 288 -13.00 -0.30 -0.02
CA VAL A 288 -11.69 -0.90 -0.33
C VAL A 288 -11.79 -1.83 -1.54
N THR A 289 -10.83 -1.72 -2.47
CA THR A 289 -10.67 -2.70 -3.57
C THR A 289 -9.56 -3.70 -3.27
N ASN A 290 -9.82 -4.97 -3.56
CA ASN A 290 -8.83 -6.05 -3.48
C ASN A 290 -7.99 -6.16 -4.76
N SER A 291 -8.26 -5.34 -5.79
CA SER A 291 -7.53 -5.37 -7.05
C SER A 291 -6.41 -4.34 -7.08
N ARG A 292 -5.15 -4.78 -6.98
CA ARG A 292 -3.97 -3.91 -7.09
C ARG A 292 -3.93 -3.14 -8.41
N LEU A 293 -4.32 -3.78 -9.52
CA LEU A 293 -4.44 -3.14 -10.84
C LEU A 293 -5.41 -1.96 -10.81
N LEU A 294 -6.62 -2.15 -10.26
CA LEU A 294 -7.62 -1.07 -10.22
C LEU A 294 -7.17 0.04 -9.29
N ASN A 295 -6.63 -0.32 -8.13
CA ASN A 295 -6.17 0.62 -7.11
C ASN A 295 -5.07 1.54 -7.67
N GLU A 296 -3.95 0.99 -8.13
CA GLU A 296 -2.84 1.79 -8.68
C GLU A 296 -3.16 2.40 -10.04
N GLY A 297 -3.84 1.65 -10.92
CA GLY A 297 -4.19 2.14 -12.25
C GLY A 297 -5.12 3.35 -12.18
N ALA A 298 -6.11 3.36 -11.28
CA ALA A 298 -7.01 4.48 -11.11
C ALA A 298 -6.31 5.71 -10.49
N ALA A 299 -5.38 5.51 -9.56
CA ALA A 299 -4.58 6.59 -8.99
C ALA A 299 -3.66 7.25 -10.05
N VAL A 300 -2.98 6.45 -10.87
CA VAL A 300 -2.16 6.97 -11.99
C VAL A 300 -3.04 7.65 -13.04
N TYR A 301 -4.27 7.17 -13.29
CA TYR A 301 -5.23 7.84 -14.15
C TYR A 301 -5.80 9.14 -13.54
N ALA A 302 -5.91 9.21 -12.22
CA ALA A 302 -6.30 10.45 -11.53
C ALA A 302 -5.21 11.50 -11.66
N ASP A 303 -3.94 11.09 -11.55
CA ASP A 303 -2.78 11.94 -11.75
C ASP A 303 -2.64 12.41 -13.21
N ASN A 304 -2.58 11.45 -14.15
CA ASN A 304 -2.52 11.65 -15.61
C ASN A 304 -1.47 12.67 -16.09
N GLU A 305 -0.42 12.86 -15.31
CA GLU A 305 0.73 13.72 -15.61
C GLU A 305 2.01 12.89 -15.68
N CYS A 306 2.86 13.18 -16.65
CA CYS A 306 4.15 12.53 -16.84
C CYS A 306 5.03 13.42 -17.73
N LEU A 307 6.25 12.94 -18.04
CA LEU A 307 7.20 13.60 -18.95
C LEU A 307 6.68 13.85 -20.38
N TYR A 308 5.57 13.22 -20.76
CA TYR A 308 5.02 13.25 -22.12
C TYR A 308 3.53 13.63 -22.12
N PRO A 309 3.05 14.32 -23.17
CA PRO A 309 1.62 14.62 -23.33
C PRO A 309 0.81 13.34 -23.51
N ASN A 310 -0.46 13.37 -23.09
CA ASN A 310 -1.36 12.20 -23.12
C ASN A 310 -0.71 10.95 -22.49
N ALA A 311 0.01 11.12 -21.38
CA ALA A 311 0.88 10.12 -20.77
C ALA A 311 0.28 8.72 -20.71
N VAL A 312 -0.95 8.60 -20.20
CA VAL A 312 -1.59 7.29 -19.99
C VAL A 312 -1.77 6.51 -21.29
N TYR A 313 -2.47 7.07 -22.28
CA TYR A 313 -2.72 6.34 -23.54
C TYR A 313 -1.54 6.39 -24.50
N GLY A 314 -0.81 7.52 -24.58
CA GLY A 314 0.32 7.67 -25.47
C GLY A 314 1.46 6.70 -25.12
N ILE A 315 1.77 6.56 -23.82
CA ILE A 315 2.79 5.61 -23.38
C ILE A 315 2.30 4.17 -23.55
N ALA A 316 1.00 3.89 -23.32
CA ALA A 316 0.44 2.58 -23.63
C ALA A 316 0.51 2.23 -25.13
N ALA A 317 0.31 3.21 -26.02
CA ALA A 317 0.49 3.04 -27.46
C ALA A 317 1.94 2.71 -27.81
N TYR A 318 2.90 3.45 -27.25
CA TYR A 318 4.33 3.15 -27.38
C TYR A 318 4.64 1.71 -26.91
N MET A 319 4.13 1.31 -25.74
CA MET A 319 4.34 -0.03 -25.20
C MET A 319 3.80 -1.12 -26.14
N LEU A 320 2.66 -0.90 -26.79
CA LEU A 320 2.11 -1.86 -27.75
C LEU A 320 2.93 -1.92 -29.05
N GLN A 321 3.41 -0.79 -29.56
CA GLN A 321 4.23 -0.72 -30.77
C GLN A 321 5.58 -1.42 -30.59
N HIS A 322 6.18 -1.30 -29.40
CA HIS A 322 7.50 -1.83 -29.09
C HIS A 322 7.49 -3.13 -28.28
N GLN A 323 6.35 -3.84 -28.23
CA GLN A 323 6.18 -5.12 -27.54
C GLN A 323 6.57 -5.09 -26.05
N LYS A 324 6.34 -3.96 -25.38
CA LYS A 324 6.60 -3.76 -23.94
C LYS A 324 5.36 -3.95 -23.06
N ALA A 325 4.17 -4.04 -23.67
CA ALA A 325 2.92 -4.23 -22.95
C ALA A 325 2.72 -5.69 -22.53
N ARG A 326 2.22 -5.90 -21.31
CA ARG A 326 1.92 -7.22 -20.73
C ARG A 326 0.52 -7.70 -21.08
N PRO A 327 0.22 -9.01 -21.03
CA PRO A 327 -1.14 -9.52 -21.08
C PRO A 327 -2.00 -8.94 -19.94
N VAL A 328 -3.27 -8.63 -20.20
CA VAL A 328 -4.16 -8.06 -19.16
C VAL A 328 -4.36 -9.05 -18.01
N ALA A 329 -4.48 -10.34 -18.33
CA ALA A 329 -4.61 -11.40 -17.32
C ALA A 329 -3.41 -11.47 -16.35
N GLU A 330 -2.19 -11.12 -16.81
CA GLU A 330 -1.02 -11.08 -15.93
C GLU A 330 -1.13 -9.93 -14.92
N LEU A 331 -1.54 -8.75 -15.37
CA LEU A 331 -1.72 -7.59 -14.49
C LEU A 331 -2.87 -7.81 -13.49
N VAL A 332 -3.95 -8.47 -13.91
CA VAL A 332 -5.09 -8.78 -13.02
C VAL A 332 -4.69 -9.73 -11.91
N ASN A 333 -3.94 -10.79 -12.23
CA ASN A 333 -3.66 -11.88 -11.30
C ASN A 333 -2.34 -11.72 -10.53
N ASN A 334 -1.40 -10.92 -11.04
CA ASN A 334 -0.05 -10.86 -10.49
C ASN A 334 0.61 -9.48 -10.66
N PHE A 335 -0.13 -8.42 -10.37
CA PHE A 335 0.33 -7.02 -10.53
C PHE A 335 1.69 -6.77 -9.88
N ASP A 336 1.91 -7.18 -8.62
CA ASP A 336 3.15 -6.88 -7.90
C ASP A 336 4.37 -7.63 -8.46
N ALA A 337 4.19 -8.82 -9.05
CA ALA A 337 5.27 -9.47 -9.80
C ALA A 337 5.55 -8.73 -11.11
N ALA A 338 4.51 -8.31 -11.83
CA ALA A 338 4.66 -7.53 -13.06
C ALA A 338 5.39 -6.21 -12.80
N ALA A 339 5.05 -5.50 -11.72
CA ALA A 339 5.68 -4.24 -11.32
C ALA A 339 7.16 -4.42 -10.95
N ARG A 340 7.55 -5.54 -10.32
CA ARG A 340 8.97 -5.84 -10.02
C ARG A 340 9.84 -5.96 -11.27
N HIS A 341 9.25 -6.31 -12.41
CA HIS A 341 9.95 -6.45 -13.69
C HIS A 341 9.77 -5.23 -14.62
N GLY A 342 9.21 -4.12 -14.11
CA GLY A 342 8.98 -2.90 -14.88
C GLY A 342 7.84 -2.08 -14.29
N GLU A 343 8.12 -1.34 -13.21
CA GLU A 343 7.14 -0.59 -12.41
C GLU A 343 6.35 0.37 -13.29
N VAL A 344 7.04 1.23 -14.03
CA VAL A 344 6.42 2.25 -14.88
C VAL A 344 5.53 1.62 -15.97
N ALA A 345 5.91 0.47 -16.50
CA ALA A 345 5.12 -0.24 -17.50
C ALA A 345 3.82 -0.80 -16.90
N ALA A 346 3.90 -1.48 -15.75
CA ALA A 346 2.74 -2.07 -15.08
C ALA A 346 1.74 -1.00 -14.65
N TYR A 347 2.23 0.11 -14.07
CA TYR A 347 1.40 1.21 -13.58
C TYR A 347 0.71 1.97 -14.73
N LEU A 348 1.46 2.41 -15.75
CA LEU A 348 0.89 3.14 -16.89
C LEU A 348 -0.04 2.28 -17.74
N GLN A 349 0.26 1.00 -17.93
CA GLN A 349 -0.64 0.10 -18.64
C GLN A 349 -1.95 -0.08 -17.84
N SER A 350 -1.87 -0.23 -16.53
CA SER A 350 -3.05 -0.35 -15.67
C SER A 350 -3.89 0.93 -15.70
N ALA A 351 -3.25 2.10 -15.70
CA ALA A 351 -3.93 3.38 -15.90
C ALA A 351 -4.64 3.47 -17.25
N ALA A 352 -4.02 2.97 -18.32
CA ALA A 352 -4.63 2.94 -19.65
C ALA A 352 -5.82 1.99 -19.72
N LEU A 353 -5.79 0.87 -19.01
CA LEU A 353 -6.93 -0.05 -18.89
C LEU A 353 -8.08 0.61 -18.10
N VAL A 354 -7.77 1.23 -16.96
CA VAL A 354 -8.78 1.93 -16.13
C VAL A 354 -9.39 3.10 -16.89
N ARG A 355 -8.58 3.93 -17.54
CA ARG A 355 -9.06 5.05 -18.36
C ARG A 355 -9.99 4.57 -19.47
N TYR A 356 -9.65 3.47 -20.15
CA TYR A 356 -10.51 2.91 -21.19
C TYR A 356 -11.83 2.38 -20.61
N LEU A 357 -11.77 1.69 -19.47
CA LEU A 357 -12.98 1.23 -18.79
C LEU A 357 -13.88 2.40 -18.39
N TYR A 358 -13.28 3.47 -17.87
CA TYR A 358 -13.96 4.70 -17.47
C TYR A 358 -14.63 5.40 -18.66
N GLU A 359 -13.88 5.65 -19.73
CA GLU A 359 -14.35 6.43 -20.89
C GLU A 359 -15.35 5.66 -21.75
N GLN A 360 -15.21 4.34 -21.89
CA GLN A 360 -16.06 3.55 -22.79
C GLN A 360 -17.32 2.99 -22.12
N TYR A 361 -17.27 2.71 -20.81
CA TYR A 361 -18.36 2.05 -20.09
C TYR A 361 -18.91 2.86 -18.93
N GLY A 362 -18.26 3.97 -18.60
CA GLY A 362 -18.68 4.88 -17.57
C GLY A 362 -18.17 4.54 -16.16
N PRO A 363 -18.12 5.55 -15.28
CA PRO A 363 -17.71 5.43 -13.87
C PRO A 363 -18.54 4.43 -13.06
N GLU A 364 -19.84 4.30 -13.29
CA GLU A 364 -20.70 3.40 -12.51
C GLU A 364 -20.27 1.92 -12.67
N LYS A 365 -19.98 1.49 -13.90
CA LYS A 365 -19.48 0.13 -14.14
C LYS A 365 -18.08 -0.07 -13.59
N LEU A 366 -17.23 0.95 -13.66
CA LEU A 366 -15.90 0.91 -13.04
C LEU A 366 -16.01 0.78 -11.51
N GLN A 367 -16.93 1.50 -10.87
CA GLN A 367 -17.20 1.37 -9.43
C GLN A 367 -17.69 -0.03 -9.07
N HIS A 368 -18.57 -0.62 -9.89
CA HIS A 368 -19.01 -2.01 -9.69
C HIS A 368 -17.82 -2.97 -9.79
N LEU A 369 -16.93 -2.80 -10.77
CA LEU A 369 -15.73 -3.61 -10.91
C LEU A 369 -14.74 -3.39 -9.75
N TRP A 370 -14.60 -2.15 -9.27
CA TRP A 370 -13.75 -1.79 -8.12
C TRP A 370 -14.13 -2.60 -6.88
N LYS A 371 -15.43 -2.65 -6.58
CA LYS A 371 -15.98 -3.36 -5.41
C LYS A 371 -15.97 -4.88 -5.58
N ALA A 372 -16.33 -5.36 -6.77
CA ALA A 372 -16.57 -6.78 -7.02
C ALA A 372 -15.32 -7.56 -7.47
N GLY A 373 -14.33 -6.86 -8.05
CA GLY A 373 -13.12 -7.44 -8.59
C GLY A 373 -13.30 -8.10 -9.97
N PHE A 374 -12.19 -8.54 -10.56
CA PHE A 374 -12.15 -9.06 -11.93
C PHE A 374 -12.82 -10.44 -12.11
N GLY A 375 -13.14 -11.16 -11.03
CA GLY A 375 -13.96 -12.38 -11.12
C GLY A 375 -15.35 -12.11 -11.70
N GLU A 376 -15.87 -10.91 -11.49
CA GLU A 376 -17.20 -10.48 -11.92
C GLU A 376 -17.18 -9.72 -13.27
N PHE A 377 -16.02 -9.64 -13.92
CA PHE A 377 -15.80 -8.80 -15.10
C PHE A 377 -16.78 -9.11 -16.24
N GLN A 378 -16.97 -10.40 -16.57
CA GLN A 378 -17.87 -10.79 -17.65
C GLN A 378 -19.33 -10.44 -17.35
N ARG A 379 -19.77 -10.55 -16.09
CA ARG A 379 -21.12 -10.17 -15.69
C ARG A 379 -21.33 -8.65 -15.79
N ILE A 380 -20.32 -7.85 -15.42
CA ILE A 380 -20.40 -6.39 -15.41
C ILE A 380 -20.36 -5.80 -16.84
N TYR A 381 -19.48 -6.32 -17.69
CA TYR A 381 -19.20 -5.76 -19.02
C TYR A 381 -19.78 -6.55 -20.19
N GLY A 382 -20.37 -7.73 -19.93
CA GLY A 382 -20.95 -8.61 -20.95
C GLY A 382 -19.91 -9.24 -21.89
N ARG A 383 -18.62 -9.23 -21.51
CA ARG A 383 -17.51 -9.70 -22.33
C ARG A 383 -16.41 -10.32 -21.46
N SER A 384 -15.76 -11.36 -21.98
CA SER A 384 -14.61 -11.97 -21.30
C SER A 384 -13.42 -11.00 -21.26
N LEU A 385 -12.49 -11.24 -20.33
CA LEU A 385 -11.26 -10.45 -20.22
C LEU A 385 -10.42 -10.50 -21.51
N SER A 386 -10.44 -11.63 -22.22
CA SER A 386 -9.73 -11.77 -23.50
C SER A 386 -10.34 -10.93 -24.62
N GLN A 387 -11.67 -10.83 -24.67
CA GLN A 387 -12.38 -9.99 -25.64
C GLN A 387 -12.08 -8.51 -25.36
N PHE A 388 -12.19 -8.12 -24.09
CA PHE A 388 -11.81 -6.79 -23.65
C PHE A 388 -10.35 -6.43 -24.01
N GLU A 389 -9.39 -7.33 -23.78
CA GLU A 389 -8.00 -7.06 -24.14
C GLU A 389 -7.82 -6.83 -25.64
N ARG A 390 -8.49 -7.60 -26.50
CA ARG A 390 -8.45 -7.39 -27.95
C ARG A 390 -9.01 -6.03 -28.35
N GLU A 391 -10.15 -5.65 -27.77
CA GLU A 391 -10.81 -4.35 -28.01
C GLU A 391 -9.94 -3.19 -27.54
N TRP A 392 -9.42 -3.25 -26.32
CA TRP A 392 -8.53 -2.26 -25.74
C TRP A 392 -7.25 -2.10 -26.58
N ARG A 393 -6.59 -3.20 -26.95
CA ARG A 393 -5.39 -3.15 -27.81
C ARG A 393 -5.70 -2.53 -29.19
N ALA A 394 -6.86 -2.87 -29.78
CA ALA A 394 -7.28 -2.30 -31.05
C ALA A 394 -7.55 -0.79 -30.94
N TYR A 395 -8.10 -0.33 -29.81
CA TYR A 395 -8.28 1.09 -29.53
C TYR A 395 -6.94 1.81 -29.35
N ILE A 396 -6.06 1.31 -28.47
CA ILE A 396 -4.79 1.98 -28.16
C ILE A 396 -3.85 2.04 -29.37
N ARG A 397 -3.88 1.06 -30.28
CA ARG A 397 -3.09 1.12 -31.53
C ARG A 397 -3.43 2.32 -32.43
N LYS A 398 -4.61 2.93 -32.26
CA LYS A 398 -5.02 4.14 -32.99
C LYS A 398 -4.55 5.43 -32.30
N VAL A 399 -4.09 5.35 -31.06
CA VAL A 399 -3.57 6.51 -30.31
C VAL A 399 -2.13 6.78 -30.77
N PRO A 400 -1.78 8.05 -31.06
CA PRO A 400 -0.39 8.40 -31.39
C PRO A 400 0.52 8.21 -30.17
N ALA A 401 1.61 7.46 -30.36
CA ALA A 401 2.69 7.36 -29.39
C ALA A 401 3.51 8.67 -29.39
N PRO A 402 4.08 9.11 -28.25
CA PRO A 402 4.96 10.27 -28.22
C PRO A 402 6.21 10.01 -29.08
N ALA A 403 6.46 10.88 -30.06
CA ALA A 403 7.48 10.66 -31.11
C ALA A 403 8.91 10.49 -30.56
N ASN A 404 9.24 11.15 -29.46
CA ASN A 404 10.57 11.15 -28.84
C ASN A 404 10.53 10.56 -27.42
N LEU A 405 9.72 9.51 -27.22
CA LEU A 405 9.68 8.82 -25.94
C LEU A 405 11.02 8.12 -25.68
N ASP A 406 11.67 8.52 -24.59
CA ASP A 406 12.86 7.87 -24.05
C ASP A 406 12.43 6.86 -22.98
N TRP A 407 12.41 5.59 -23.38
CA TRP A 407 11.94 4.52 -22.51
C TRP A 407 12.86 4.31 -21.31
N GLU A 408 14.17 4.45 -21.48
CA GLU A 408 15.14 4.22 -20.41
C GLU A 408 15.06 5.33 -19.37
N LYS A 409 14.98 6.59 -19.82
CA LYS A 409 14.74 7.73 -18.94
C LYS A 409 13.43 7.56 -18.17
N LEU A 410 12.34 7.21 -18.87
CA LEU A 410 11.04 6.99 -18.24
C LEU A 410 11.09 5.87 -17.19
N GLN A 411 11.78 4.75 -17.45
CA GLN A 411 11.95 3.67 -16.46
C GLN A 411 12.79 4.10 -15.25
N LYS A 412 13.78 4.97 -15.44
CA LYS A 412 14.68 5.43 -14.39
C LYS A 412 14.06 6.52 -13.51
N GLU A 413 13.37 7.47 -14.12
CA GLU A 413 12.84 8.67 -13.46
C GLU A 413 11.37 8.54 -13.09
N GLY A 414 10.61 7.68 -13.78
CA GLY A 414 9.16 7.62 -13.63
C GLY A 414 8.46 8.85 -14.21
N CYS A 415 7.31 9.20 -13.63
CA CYS A 415 6.45 10.31 -14.06
C CYS A 415 6.43 11.50 -13.07
N GLY A 416 7.38 11.56 -12.13
CA GLY A 416 7.34 12.47 -10.99
C GLY A 416 8.69 12.98 -10.53
#